data_AF-E1B2R5-F1
#
_entry.id   AF-E1B2R5-F1
#
_cell.length_a   1.000
_cell.length_b   1.000
_cell.length_c   1.000
_cell.angle_alpha   90.00
_cell.angle_beta   90.00
_cell.angle_gamma   90.00
#
_symmetry.space_group_name_H-M   'P 1'
#
loop_
_entity.id
_entity.type
_entity.pdbx_description
1 polymer ?
#
loop_
_entity_poly.entity_id
_entity_poly.type
_entity_poly.pdbx_seq_one_letter_code
_entity_poly.pdbx_strand_id
1 'polypeptide(L)' 'MKVLLLKDPKEDDCGQDPYIRELGLYGLEATLIPVLSFEFLSLSSFSEK' A
#
# COMPACT_ATOMS: atom_id res chain seq x y z
N MET A 1 -7.20 -2.33 20.48
CA MET A 1 -8.12 -1.46 19.72
C MET A 1 -7.89 -1.71 18.23
N LYS A 2 -8.93 -1.67 17.39
CA LYS A 2 -8.79 -1.89 15.94
C LYS A 2 -8.63 -0.56 15.22
N VAL A 3 -7.72 -0.50 14.25
CA VAL A 3 -7.42 0.71 13.47
C VAL A 3 -7.34 0.39 11.98
N LEU A 4 -7.74 1.37 11.16
CA LEU A 4 -7.74 1.26 9.70
C LEU A 4 -6.70 2.22 9.13
N LEU A 5 -5.81 1.68 8.30
CA LEU A 5 -4.81 2.44 7.54
C LEU A 5 -5.31 2.64 6.11
N LEU A 6 -5.42 3.90 5.72
CA LEU A 6 -5.78 4.33 4.37
C LEU A 6 -4.54 4.97 3.74
N LYS A 7 -3.78 4.21 2.96
CA LYS A 7 -2.52 4.66 2.34
C LYS A 7 -2.35 4.06 0.95
N ASP A 8 -1.24 4.36 0.31
CA ASP A 8 -0.89 3.76 -0.98
C ASP A 8 -0.67 2.25 -0.85
N PRO A 9 -0.75 1.50 -1.98
CA PRO A 9 -0.48 0.07 -2.00
C PRO A 9 0.82 -0.28 -1.29
N LYS A 10 0.87 -1.49 -0.71
CA LYS A 10 2.12 -1.98 -0.14
C LYS A 10 3.15 -2.09 -1.27
N GLU A 11 4.32 -1.52 -1.03
CA GLU A 11 5.49 -1.86 -1.83
C GLU A 11 5.96 -3.22 -1.32
N ASP A 12 5.78 -4.28 -2.13
CA ASP A 12 6.37 -5.60 -1.85
C ASP A 12 7.90 -5.45 -1.80
N ASP A 13 8.65 -6.10 -0.88
CA ASP A 13 8.97 -7.51 -1.10
C ASP A 13 9.53 -8.30 0.13
N CYS A 14 9.30 -7.92 1.40
CA CYS A 14 9.95 -8.65 2.53
C CYS A 14 9.24 -8.71 3.89
N GLY A 15 7.94 -8.36 4.03
CA GLY A 15 7.28 -8.54 5.32
C GLY A 15 5.96 -7.80 5.56
N GLN A 16 5.58 -7.67 6.83
CA GLN A 16 4.45 -6.84 7.25
C GLN A 16 4.71 -5.36 6.95
N ASP A 17 3.66 -4.63 6.57
CA ASP A 17 3.73 -3.18 6.38
C ASP A 17 4.29 -2.51 7.64
N PRO A 18 5.25 -1.56 7.51
CA PRO A 18 5.94 -0.99 8.66
C PRO A 18 4.99 -0.31 9.64
N TYR A 19 3.89 0.29 9.16
CA TYR A 19 2.88 0.90 10.03
C TYR A 19 2.08 -0.17 10.77
N ILE A 20 1.71 -1.27 10.11
CA ILE A 20 1.02 -2.39 10.77
C ILE A 20 1.91 -2.98 11.88
N ARG A 21 3.21 -3.18 11.59
CA ARG A 21 4.17 -3.73 12.56
C ARG A 21 4.31 -2.81 13.78
N GLU A 22 4.53 -1.52 13.55
CA GLU A 22 4.72 -0.54 14.62
C GLU A 22 3.47 -0.41 15.51
N LEU A 23 2.29 -0.34 14.90
CA LEU A 23 1.01 -0.28 15.64
C LEU A 23 0.79 -1.53 16.49
N GLY A 24 1.22 -2.70 16.01
CA GLY A 24 1.21 -3.95 16.77
C GLY A 24 2.02 -3.88 18.07
N LEU A 25 3.13 -3.13 18.10
CA LEU A 25 3.95 -2.94 19.31
C LEU A 25 3.19 -2.20 20.43
N TYR A 26 2.18 -1.39 20.08
CA TYR A 26 1.32 -0.67 21.02
C TYR A 26 -0.01 -1.41 21.30
N GLY A 27 -0.14 -2.67 20.87
CA GLY A 27 -1.36 -3.45 21.07
C GLY A 27 -2.53 -3.03 20.17
N LEU A 28 -2.24 -2.38 19.04
CA LEU A 28 -3.22 -1.97 18.05
C LEU A 28 -3.29 -3.01 16.92
N GLU A 29 -4.51 -3.46 16.62
CA GLU A 29 -4.77 -4.36 15.49
C GLU A 29 -5.06 -3.51 14.26
N ALA A 30 -4.09 -3.44 13.34
CA ALA A 30 -4.18 -2.59 12.16
C ALA A 30 -4.54 -3.39 10.91
N THR A 31 -5.47 -2.85 10.11
CA THR A 31 -5.80 -3.33 8.75
C THR A 31 -5.48 -2.24 7.75
N LEU A 32 -4.91 -2.58 6.59
CA LEU A 32 -4.58 -1.63 5.53
C LEU A 32 -5.52 -1.80 4.33
N ILE A 33 -6.11 -0.71 3.88
CA ILE A 33 -6.83 -0.60 2.61
C ILE A 33 -6.09 0.40 1.72
N PRO A 34 -5.65 0.00 0.51
CA PRO A 34 -5.01 0.92 -0.41
C PRO A 34 -6.03 1.93 -0.96
N VAL A 35 -5.65 3.20 -1.05
CA VAL A 35 -6.53 4.28 -1.55
C VAL A 35 -6.10 4.88 -2.89
N LEU A 36 -4.87 4.61 -3.33
CA LEU A 36 -4.38 4.99 -4.64
C LEU A 36 -4.22 3.77 -5.54
N SER A 37 -4.53 3.98 -6.82
CA SER A 37 -4.28 3.06 -7.93
C SER A 37 -3.94 3.90 -9.16
N PHE A 38 -3.32 3.30 -10.16
CA PHE A 38 -3.03 3.98 -11.42
C PHE A 38 -3.43 3.10 -12.61
N GLU A 39 -3.70 3.76 -13.73
CA GLU A 39 -3.95 3.12 -15.01
C GLU A 39 -3.00 3.71 -16.04
N PHE A 40 -2.51 2.86 -16.93
CA PHE A 40 -1.72 3.33 -18.07
C PHE A 40 -2.64 3.88 -19.16
N LEU A 41 -2.29 5.04 -19.70
CA LEU A 41 -2.98 5.67 -20.82
C LEU A 41 -2.03 5.81 -22.00
N SER A 42 -2.51 5.55 -23.22
CA SER A 42 -1.77 5.76 -24.47
C SER A 42 -0.40 5.05 -24.54
N LEU A 43 -0.30 3.81 -24.09
CA LEU A 43 0.95 3.03 -24.14
C LEU A 43 1.53 2.88 -25.56
N SER A 44 0.69 2.95 -26.59
CA SER A 44 1.11 2.87 -28.00
C SER A 44 2.04 4.03 -28.40
N SER A 45 1.85 5.26 -27.89
CA SER A 45 2.79 6.37 -28.14
C SER A 45 4.10 6.24 -27.37
N PHE A 46 4.18 5.31 -26.41
CA PHE A 46 5.40 5.03 -25.64
C PHE A 46 6.29 3.99 -26.33
N SER A 47 5.75 3.24 -27.30
CA SER A 47 6.46 2.18 -28.02
C SER A 47 7.21 2.68 -29.29
N GLU A 48 7.16 3.97 -29.62
CA GLU A 48 7.96 4.52 -30.71
C GLU A 48 9.43 4.62 -30.27
N LYS A 49 10.23 3.65 -30.73
CA LYS A 49 11.69 3.72 -30.74
C LYS A 49 12.23 3.14 -32.03
#